data_AF-K0I7X0-F1
#
_entry.id   AF-K0I7X0-F1
#
_cell.length_a   1.000
_cell.length_b   1.000
_cell.length_c   1.000
_cell.angle_alpha   90.00
_cell.angle_beta   90.00
_cell.angle_gamma   90.00
#
_symmetry.space_group_name_H-M   'P 1'
#
loop_
_entity.id
_entity.type
_entity.pdbx_description
1 polymer ?
#
loop_
_entity_poly.entity_id
_entity_poly.type
_entity_poly.pdbx_seq_one_letter_code
_entity_poly.pdbx_strand_id
1 'polypeptide(L)'
;MTRNIGANAAGRVFNIFNRFRGARSKGGRASALWLEVLGISPTGSEARDSIIVARHLDVLMRELDVISKTYAAMELPADLLEQYQLNIHNALQIDLLPHSKENTVQYLTEVVLLSLRWWSIVMPDDDIAVVGEDMAALSGHIDALEQALAKDGIPAGLRAYAERLLEELRAAIVMTAIEGVKPLREAVRKAVSDAHFEEDSIKAELAGAEERPEV
;
A
#
# COMPACT_ATOMS: atom_id res chain seq x y z
N MET A 1 5.72 5.60 28.98
CA MET A 1 5.00 4.91 27.89
C MET A 1 5.69 5.27 26.59
N THR A 2 6.39 4.32 25.97
CA THR A 2 6.95 4.48 24.62
C THR A 2 5.86 4.15 23.61
N ARG A 3 5.29 5.18 22.97
CA ARG A 3 4.29 5.01 21.93
C ARG A 3 4.94 4.36 20.70
N ASN A 4 4.27 3.40 20.06
CA ASN A 4 4.83 2.67 18.92
C ASN A 4 4.81 3.56 17.66
N ILE A 5 5.97 3.82 17.07
CA ILE A 5 6.09 4.64 15.86
C ILE A 5 5.55 3.83 14.68
N GLY A 6 4.38 4.22 14.15
CA GLY A 6 3.67 3.50 13.08
C GLY A 6 2.21 3.19 13.39
N ALA A 7 1.75 3.48 14.62
CA ALA A 7 0.35 3.28 15.02
C ALA A 7 -0.64 4.26 14.39
N ASN A 8 -0.15 5.31 13.71
CA ASN A 8 -0.96 6.29 12.99
C ASN A 8 -0.32 6.66 11.65
N ALA A 9 -1.06 7.43 10.84
CA ALA A 9 -0.63 7.88 9.52
C ALA A 9 0.74 8.55 9.53
N ALA A 10 0.99 9.49 10.45
CA ALA A 10 2.28 10.18 10.54
C ALA A 10 3.44 9.23 10.84
N GLY A 11 3.24 8.24 11.72
CA GLY A 11 4.23 7.22 12.02
C GLY A 11 4.53 6.31 10.82
N ARG A 12 3.50 5.93 10.06
CA ARG A 12 3.68 5.15 8.81
C ARG A 12 4.47 5.92 7.77
N VAL A 13 4.07 7.15 7.50
CA VAL A 13 4.74 8.05 6.55
C VAL A 13 6.20 8.30 6.99
N PHE A 14 6.45 8.55 8.28
CA PHE A 14 7.80 8.64 8.84
C PHE A 14 8.64 7.40 8.54
N ASN A 15 8.10 6.20 8.81
CA ASN A 15 8.82 4.95 8.59
C ASN A 15 9.19 4.75 7.11
N ILE A 16 8.28 5.11 6.20
CA ILE A 16 8.52 5.05 4.75
C ILE A 16 9.66 6.00 4.35
N PHE A 17 9.60 7.28 4.73
CA PHE A 17 10.66 8.23 4.38
C PHE A 17 11.99 7.93 5.05
N ASN A 18 11.97 7.44 6.29
CA ASN A 18 13.18 7.03 6.98
C ASN A 18 13.86 5.84 6.28
N ARG A 19 13.08 4.86 5.82
CA ARG A 19 13.58 3.76 4.97
C ARG A 19 14.13 4.29 3.65
N PHE A 20 13.40 5.16 2.96
CA PHE A 20 13.85 5.75 1.69
C PHE A 20 15.17 6.49 1.85
N ARG A 21 15.31 7.34 2.89
CA ARG A 21 16.56 8.06 3.19
C ARG A 21 17.71 7.10 3.54
N GLY A 22 17.44 6.01 4.27
CA GLY A 22 18.46 5.03 4.65
C GLY A 22 18.88 4.04 3.56
N ALA A 23 18.03 3.81 2.55
CA ALA A 23 18.27 2.79 1.52
C ALA A 23 19.48 3.13 0.64
N ARG A 24 20.34 2.16 0.32
CA ARG A 24 21.55 2.43 -0.48
C ARG A 24 21.18 2.51 -1.97
N SER A 25 21.34 3.68 -2.59
CA SER A 25 21.22 3.79 -4.05
C SER A 25 22.49 3.22 -4.70
N LYS A 26 22.34 2.18 -5.53
CA LYS A 26 23.42 1.68 -6.41
C LYS A 26 23.49 2.48 -7.71
N GLY A 27 23.36 3.82 -7.64
CA GLY A 27 23.32 4.70 -8.81
C GLY A 27 22.05 4.56 -9.66
N GLY A 28 20.98 4.00 -9.10
CA GLY A 28 19.70 3.80 -9.77
C GLY A 28 18.79 5.03 -9.67
N ARG A 29 17.79 5.06 -10.56
CA ARG A 29 16.68 6.04 -10.51
C ARG A 29 15.89 5.90 -9.21
N ALA A 30 15.27 6.99 -8.76
CA ALA A 30 14.45 7.00 -7.55
C ALA A 30 13.27 6.01 -7.62
N SER A 31 12.72 5.74 -8.82
CA SER A 31 11.63 4.78 -9.00
C SER A 31 11.96 3.36 -8.51
N ALA A 32 13.16 2.85 -8.80
CA ALA A 32 13.59 1.52 -8.34
C ALA A 32 13.72 1.46 -6.81
N LEU A 33 14.18 2.55 -6.21
CA LEU A 33 14.28 2.66 -4.75
C LEU A 33 12.91 2.74 -4.09
N TRP A 34 11.97 3.46 -4.71
CA TRP A 34 10.59 3.52 -4.23
C TRP A 34 9.91 2.16 -4.28
N LEU A 35 10.10 1.36 -5.33
CA LEU A 35 9.63 -0.03 -5.37
C LEU A 35 10.14 -0.84 -4.18
N GLU A 36 11.44 -0.77 -3.88
CA GLU A 36 12.04 -1.48 -2.74
C GLU A 36 11.47 -0.99 -1.39
N VAL A 37 11.36 0.32 -1.20
CA VAL A 37 10.86 0.92 0.04
C VAL A 37 9.38 0.57 0.26
N LEU A 38 8.59 0.56 -0.80
CA LEU A 38 7.18 0.20 -0.75
C LEU A 38 6.94 -1.31 -0.72
N GLY A 39 7.98 -2.13 -0.93
CA GLY A 39 7.86 -3.59 -0.96
C GLY A 39 7.13 -4.11 -2.20
N ILE A 40 7.21 -3.40 -3.31
CA ILE A 40 6.55 -3.73 -4.57
C ILE A 40 7.54 -4.48 -5.47
N SER A 41 7.12 -5.64 -5.96
CA SER A 41 7.90 -6.41 -6.94
C SER A 41 7.93 -5.70 -8.29
N PRO A 42 9.10 -5.57 -8.94
CA PRO A 42 9.21 -4.95 -10.26
C PRO A 42 8.51 -5.81 -11.32
N THR A 43 7.86 -5.16 -12.29
CA THR A 43 7.15 -5.82 -13.39
C THR A 43 8.04 -6.17 -14.57
N GLY A 44 9.30 -5.70 -14.55
CA GLY A 44 10.24 -5.79 -15.66
C GLY A 44 10.05 -4.72 -16.74
N SER A 45 9.05 -3.84 -16.60
CA SER A 45 8.82 -2.69 -17.48
C SER A 45 8.95 -1.40 -16.69
N GLU A 46 9.98 -0.61 -16.99
CA GLU A 46 10.26 0.66 -16.27
C GLU A 46 9.07 1.64 -16.30
N ALA A 47 8.34 1.69 -17.41
CA ALA A 47 7.18 2.55 -17.57
C ALA A 47 6.02 2.12 -16.66
N ARG A 48 5.74 0.80 -16.57
CA ARG A 48 4.72 0.26 -15.68
C ARG A 48 5.10 0.44 -14.23
N ASP A 49 6.36 0.17 -13.89
CA ASP A 49 6.91 0.34 -12.55
C ASP A 49 6.79 1.79 -12.08
N SER A 50 7.10 2.76 -12.94
CA SER A 50 6.95 4.18 -12.63
C SER A 50 5.50 4.60 -12.41
N ILE A 51 4.55 4.05 -13.17
CA ILE A 51 3.11 4.28 -12.96
C ILE A 51 2.67 3.70 -11.61
N ILE A 52 3.11 2.50 -11.28
CA ILE A 52 2.79 1.85 -10.00
C ILE A 52 3.32 2.70 -8.85
N VAL A 53 4.59 3.13 -8.90
CA VAL A 53 5.16 4.01 -7.88
C VAL A 53 4.38 5.32 -7.78
N ALA A 54 4.09 5.98 -8.90
CA ALA A 54 3.35 7.25 -8.92
C ALA A 54 1.99 7.14 -8.22
N ARG A 55 1.26 6.02 -8.40
CA ARG A 55 0.00 5.77 -7.68
C ARG A 55 0.19 5.68 -6.16
N HIS A 56 1.26 5.05 -5.70
CA HIS A 56 1.56 4.95 -4.27
C HIS A 56 2.01 6.30 -3.69
N LEU A 57 2.77 7.09 -4.45
CA LEU A 57 3.14 8.45 -4.05
C LEU A 57 1.92 9.36 -3.93
N ASP A 58 0.96 9.27 -4.86
CA ASP A 58 -0.31 9.99 -4.77
C ASP A 58 -1.09 9.64 -3.49
N VAL A 59 -1.10 8.36 -3.10
CA VAL A 59 -1.73 7.94 -1.85
C VAL A 59 -0.98 8.51 -0.63
N LEU A 60 0.36 8.50 -0.65
CA LEU A 60 1.16 9.14 0.40
C LEU A 60 0.86 10.63 0.52
N MET A 61 0.65 11.33 -0.60
CA MET A 61 0.25 12.74 -0.59
C MET A 61 -1.13 12.92 0.08
N ARG A 62 -2.08 12.05 -0.23
CA ARG A 62 -3.41 12.07 0.41
C ARG A 62 -3.33 11.80 1.92
N GLU A 63 -2.47 10.88 2.36
CA GLU A 63 -2.24 10.65 3.79
C GLU A 63 -1.63 11.88 4.48
N LEU A 64 -0.75 12.63 3.81
CA LEU A 64 -0.25 13.91 4.33
C LEU A 64 -1.37 14.94 4.50
N ASP A 65 -2.32 15.01 3.56
CA ASP A 65 -3.48 15.87 3.70
C ASP A 65 -4.35 15.47 4.90
N VAL A 66 -4.50 14.17 5.15
CA VAL A 66 -5.23 13.64 6.32
C VAL A 66 -4.50 14.01 7.62
N ILE A 67 -3.17 13.88 7.65
CA ILE A 67 -2.33 14.30 8.78
C ILE A 67 -2.52 15.79 9.05
N SER A 68 -2.44 16.62 8.01
CA SER A 68 -2.60 18.08 8.10
C SER A 68 -3.98 18.47 8.63
N LYS A 69 -5.05 17.83 8.12
CA LYS A 69 -6.43 18.07 8.60
C LYS A 69 -6.62 17.66 10.05
N THR A 70 -6.06 16.51 10.44
CA THR A 70 -6.11 16.02 11.82
C THR A 70 -5.36 16.95 12.76
N TYR A 71 -4.17 17.40 12.35
CA TYR A 71 -3.38 18.38 13.11
C TYR A 71 -4.14 19.70 13.30
N ALA A 72 -4.78 20.22 12.25
CA ALA A 72 -5.60 21.43 12.33
C ALA A 72 -6.80 21.25 13.29
N ALA A 73 -7.42 20.07 13.32
CA ALA A 73 -8.51 19.76 14.25
C ALA A 73 -8.06 19.68 15.72
N MET A 74 -6.76 19.55 16.00
CA MET A 74 -6.19 19.59 17.34
C MET A 74 -5.90 21.02 17.83
N GLU A 75 -6.28 22.04 17.06
CA GLU A 75 -6.07 23.47 17.36
C GLU A 75 -4.59 23.85 17.58
N LEU A 76 -3.68 23.11 16.96
CA LEU A 76 -2.25 23.36 17.04
C LEU A 76 -1.81 24.43 16.02
N PRO A 77 -0.79 25.26 16.31
CA PRO A 77 -0.35 26.32 15.39
C PRO A 77 0.14 25.76 14.05
N ALA A 78 -0.40 26.26 12.95
CA ALA A 78 -0.11 25.78 11.58
C ALA A 78 1.28 26.21 11.09
N ASP A 79 1.73 27.39 11.51
CA ASP A 79 3.00 28.02 11.16
C ASP A 79 4.22 27.20 11.59
N LEU A 80 4.08 26.41 12.66
CA LEU A 80 5.15 25.56 13.17
C LEU A 80 5.62 24.51 12.17
N LEU A 81 4.79 24.13 11.19
CA LEU A 81 5.08 22.94 10.38
C LEU A 81 4.77 23.06 8.89
N GLU A 82 4.16 24.15 8.44
CA GLU A 82 3.82 24.41 7.04
C GLU A 82 5.04 24.18 6.12
N GLN A 83 6.20 24.71 6.51
CA GLN A 83 7.44 24.53 5.74
C GLN A 83 7.87 23.05 5.66
N TYR A 84 7.67 22.28 6.72
CA TYR A 84 8.03 20.86 6.72
C TYR A 84 7.05 20.05 5.88
N GLN A 85 5.75 20.37 5.92
CA GLN A 85 4.75 19.77 5.03
C GLN A 85 5.09 20.02 3.57
N LEU A 86 5.41 21.27 3.20
CA LEU A 86 5.81 21.63 1.86
C LEU A 86 7.03 20.82 1.39
N ASN A 87 8.05 20.67 2.23
CA ASN A 87 9.21 19.85 1.91
C ASN A 87 8.84 18.39 1.66
N ILE A 88 7.94 17.82 2.45
CA ILE A 88 7.49 16.44 2.26
C ILE A 88 6.70 16.31 0.95
N HIS A 89 5.82 17.27 0.62
CA HIS A 89 5.14 17.29 -0.68
C HIS A 89 6.12 17.37 -1.84
N ASN A 90 7.16 18.21 -1.74
CA ASN A 90 8.20 18.31 -2.75
C ASN A 90 8.97 16.98 -2.91
N ALA A 91 9.16 16.22 -1.82
CA ALA A 91 9.77 14.90 -1.88
C ALA A 91 8.91 13.84 -2.60
N LEU A 92 7.60 14.06 -2.75
CA LEU A 92 6.66 13.13 -3.38
C LEU A 92 6.35 13.47 -4.85
N GLN A 93 6.98 14.50 -5.42
CA GLN A 93 6.69 14.88 -6.79
C GLN A 93 7.12 13.78 -7.79
N ILE A 94 6.23 13.47 -8.73
CA ILE A 94 6.38 12.37 -9.70
C ILE A 94 7.51 12.64 -10.69
N ASP A 95 7.82 13.90 -10.97
CA ASP A 95 8.95 14.31 -11.82
C ASP A 95 10.31 13.92 -11.23
N LEU A 96 10.39 13.63 -9.93
CA LEU A 96 11.61 13.12 -9.28
C LEU A 96 11.90 11.64 -9.55
N LEU A 97 10.90 10.85 -9.97
CA LEU A 97 11.05 9.42 -10.24
C LEU A 97 12.16 9.04 -11.23
N PRO A 98 12.31 9.71 -12.39
CA PRO A 98 13.40 9.42 -13.32
C PRO A 98 14.77 9.88 -12.83
N HIS A 99 14.83 10.71 -11.78
CA HIS A 99 16.05 11.30 -11.28
C HIS A 99 16.73 10.45 -10.22
N SER A 100 17.88 10.91 -9.73
CA SER A 100 18.60 10.22 -8.66
C SER A 100 17.89 10.41 -7.31
N LYS A 101 18.18 9.51 -6.37
CA LYS A 101 17.66 9.54 -5.00
C LYS A 101 17.91 10.90 -4.32
N GLU A 102 19.06 11.52 -4.59
CA GLU A 102 19.52 12.76 -3.94
C GLU A 102 18.54 13.91 -4.19
N ASN A 103 17.92 13.95 -5.38
CA ASN A 103 16.91 14.96 -5.73
C ASN A 103 15.63 14.85 -4.89
N THR A 104 15.32 13.67 -4.36
CA THR A 104 14.25 13.48 -3.39
C THR A 104 14.74 13.74 -1.96
N VAL A 105 15.92 13.22 -1.60
CA VAL A 105 16.46 13.29 -0.23
C VAL A 105 16.78 14.72 0.22
N GLN A 106 17.11 15.63 -0.70
CA GLN A 106 17.35 17.04 -0.35
C GLN A 106 16.17 17.69 0.40
N TYR A 107 14.94 17.22 0.18
CA TYR A 107 13.75 17.69 0.87
C TYR A 107 13.50 16.96 2.21
N LEU A 108 14.14 15.80 2.43
CA LEU A 108 13.97 14.93 3.59
C LEU A 108 15.09 15.14 4.63
N THR A 109 15.24 16.39 5.08
CA THR A 109 16.23 16.75 6.10
C THR A 109 15.89 16.10 7.46
N GLU A 110 16.85 16.08 8.39
CA GLU A 110 16.63 15.55 9.74
C GLU A 110 15.49 16.25 10.47
N VAL A 111 15.36 17.56 10.29
CA VAL A 111 14.30 18.36 10.91
C VAL A 111 12.94 17.98 10.33
N VAL A 112 12.86 17.73 9.01
CA VAL A 112 11.62 17.26 8.35
C VAL A 112 11.22 15.86 8.84
N LEU A 113 12.17 14.94 8.99
CA LEU A 113 11.85 13.62 9.57
C LEU A 113 11.49 13.71 11.06
N LEU A 114 12.10 14.63 11.79
CA LEU A 114 11.79 14.86 13.20
C LEU A 114 10.38 15.43 13.37
N SER A 115 9.91 16.30 12.49
CA SER A 115 8.53 16.81 12.53
C SER A 115 7.51 15.71 12.28
N LEU A 116 7.73 14.83 11.29
CA LEU A 116 6.92 13.62 11.06
C LEU A 116 6.91 12.70 12.28
N ARG A 117 8.08 12.47 12.88
CA ARG A 117 8.18 11.67 14.11
C ARG A 117 7.42 12.32 15.26
N TRP A 118 7.49 13.63 15.41
CA TRP A 118 6.75 14.35 16.44
C TRP A 118 5.24 14.28 16.20
N TRP A 119 4.76 14.44 14.95
CA TRP A 119 3.35 14.20 14.61
C TRP A 119 2.90 12.81 14.99
N SER A 120 3.71 11.79 14.77
CA SER A 120 3.38 10.42 15.16
C SER A 120 3.16 10.25 16.67
N ILE A 121 3.79 11.09 17.49
CA ILE A 121 3.66 11.06 18.96
C ILE A 121 2.41 11.82 19.42
N VAL A 122 2.09 12.94 18.77
CA VAL A 122 1.00 13.84 19.20
C VAL A 122 -0.36 13.38 18.68
N MET A 123 -0.42 12.89 17.44
CA MET A 123 -1.67 12.45 16.82
C MET A 123 -2.28 11.22 17.51
N PRO A 124 -3.60 11.03 17.47
CA PRO A 124 -4.24 9.80 17.93
C PRO A 124 -3.72 8.58 17.15
N ASP A 125 -3.78 7.40 17.77
CA ASP A 125 -3.50 6.13 17.08
C ASP A 125 -4.70 5.78 16.21
N ASP A 126 -4.47 5.04 15.13
CA ASP A 126 -5.58 4.49 14.35
C ASP A 126 -6.31 3.45 15.21
N ASP A 127 -7.65 3.45 15.14
CA ASP A 127 -8.52 2.59 15.97
C ASP A 127 -8.22 1.09 15.82
N ILE A 128 -7.55 0.69 14.73
CA ILE A 128 -7.24 -0.70 14.42
C ILE A 128 -5.76 -0.78 14.07
N ALA A 129 -4.94 -1.11 15.07
CA ALA A 129 -3.59 -1.55 14.84
C ALA A 129 -3.63 -2.95 14.20
N VAL A 130 -3.23 -3.05 12.94
CA VAL A 130 -2.94 -4.36 12.34
C VAL A 130 -1.71 -4.92 13.01
N VAL A 131 -1.85 -6.06 13.69
CA VAL A 131 -0.73 -6.78 14.28
C VAL A 131 0.00 -7.49 13.14
N GLY A 132 1.33 -7.37 13.10
CA GLY A 132 2.13 -7.96 12.01
C GLY A 132 1.97 -9.47 11.85
N GLU A 133 1.57 -10.17 12.91
CA GLU A 133 1.25 -11.60 12.90
C GLU A 133 0.00 -11.92 12.05
N ASP A 134 -1.04 -11.08 12.14
CA ASP A 134 -2.27 -11.26 11.36
C ASP A 134 -2.02 -11.06 9.85
N MET A 135 -1.12 -10.16 9.48
CA MET A 135 -0.74 -9.95 8.08
C MET A 135 0.07 -11.11 7.52
N ALA A 136 0.99 -11.66 8.31
CA ALA A 136 1.75 -12.84 7.88
C ALA A 136 0.83 -14.05 7.67
N ALA A 137 -0.14 -14.25 8.57
CA ALA A 137 -1.17 -15.28 8.42
C ALA A 137 -2.03 -15.05 7.16
N LEU A 138 -2.46 -13.80 6.91
CA LEU A 138 -3.23 -13.45 5.72
C LEU A 138 -2.44 -13.71 4.43
N SER A 139 -1.17 -13.32 4.37
CA SER A 139 -0.29 -13.65 3.24
C SER A 139 -0.16 -15.16 3.04
N GLY A 140 -0.01 -15.93 4.12
CA GLY A 140 0.02 -17.38 4.05
C GLY A 140 -1.28 -17.99 3.49
N HIS A 141 -2.45 -17.44 3.84
CA HIS A 141 -3.72 -17.87 3.28
C HIS A 141 -3.86 -17.53 1.79
N ILE A 142 -3.36 -16.36 1.37
CA ILE A 142 -3.32 -15.95 -0.04
C ILE A 142 -2.45 -16.92 -0.86
N ASP A 143 -1.28 -17.28 -0.35
CA ASP A 143 -0.38 -18.21 -1.04
C ASP A 143 -0.96 -19.62 -1.11
N ALA A 144 -1.64 -20.06 -0.05
CA ALA A 144 -2.35 -21.34 -0.04
C ALA A 144 -3.50 -21.39 -1.07
N LEU A 145 -4.24 -20.27 -1.23
CA LEU A 145 -5.29 -20.16 -2.23
C LEU A 145 -4.72 -20.18 -3.66
N GLU A 146 -3.61 -19.47 -3.91
CA GLU A 146 -2.91 -19.51 -5.20
C GLU A 146 -2.46 -20.93 -5.56
N GLN A 147 -1.90 -21.67 -4.61
CA GLN A 147 -1.53 -23.08 -4.80
C GLN A 147 -2.74 -23.98 -5.05
N ALA A 148 -3.89 -23.69 -4.45
CA ALA A 148 -5.12 -24.41 -4.70
C ALA A 148 -5.63 -24.16 -6.13
N LEU A 149 -5.56 -22.92 -6.62
CA LEU A 149 -5.99 -22.52 -7.98
C LEU A 149 -5.15 -23.15 -9.10
N ALA A 150 -3.88 -23.46 -8.79
CA ALA A 150 -2.96 -24.13 -9.71
C ALA A 150 -3.29 -25.61 -9.96
N LYS A 151 -4.23 -26.20 -9.20
CA LYS A 151 -4.66 -27.59 -9.41
C LYS A 151 -5.58 -27.72 -10.62
N ASP A 152 -5.50 -28.88 -11.28
CA ASP A 152 -6.39 -29.24 -12.38
C ASP A 152 -7.83 -29.48 -11.89
N GLY A 153 -8.81 -29.17 -12.73
CA GLY A 153 -10.24 -29.38 -12.45
C GLY A 153 -11.00 -28.15 -11.93
N ILE A 154 -10.36 -26.98 -11.83
CA ILE A 154 -11.03 -25.73 -11.46
C ILE A 154 -11.63 -25.06 -12.71
N PRO A 155 -12.93 -24.71 -12.69
CA PRO A 155 -13.58 -23.98 -13.80
C PRO A 155 -12.84 -22.69 -14.15
N ALA A 156 -12.76 -22.37 -15.45
CA ALA A 156 -12.01 -21.22 -15.93
C ALA A 156 -12.54 -19.89 -15.37
N GLY A 157 -13.87 -19.72 -15.25
CA GLY A 157 -14.46 -18.53 -14.66
C GLY A 157 -14.12 -18.39 -13.18
N LEU A 158 -14.21 -19.48 -12.40
CA LEU A 158 -13.80 -19.50 -10.99
C LEU A 158 -12.31 -19.18 -10.81
N ARG A 159 -11.45 -19.72 -11.68
CA ARG A 159 -10.01 -19.42 -11.65
C ARG A 159 -9.74 -17.94 -11.92
N ALA A 160 -10.29 -17.38 -13.00
CA ALA A 160 -10.10 -15.98 -13.36
C ALA A 160 -10.63 -15.03 -12.27
N TYR A 161 -11.78 -15.34 -11.68
CA TYR A 161 -12.34 -14.60 -10.55
C TYR A 161 -11.40 -14.62 -9.34
N ALA A 162 -10.92 -15.79 -8.95
CA ALA A 162 -10.06 -15.95 -7.79
C ALA A 162 -8.68 -15.32 -8.00
N GLU A 163 -8.10 -15.39 -9.20
CA GLU A 163 -6.87 -14.69 -9.57
C GLU A 163 -7.02 -13.17 -9.43
N ARG A 164 -8.13 -12.59 -9.90
CA ARG A 164 -8.44 -11.17 -9.73
C ARG A 164 -8.54 -10.78 -8.25
N LEU A 165 -9.24 -11.59 -7.44
CA LEU A 165 -9.33 -11.34 -5.99
C LEU A 165 -7.97 -11.38 -5.30
N LEU A 166 -7.12 -12.35 -5.66
CA LEU A 166 -5.78 -12.48 -5.10
C LEU A 166 -4.91 -11.28 -5.43
N GLU A 167 -4.99 -10.77 -6.66
CA GLU A 167 -4.29 -9.54 -7.07
C GLU A 167 -4.76 -8.33 -6.26
N GLU A 168 -6.07 -8.17 -6.07
CA GLU A 168 -6.65 -7.07 -5.29
C GLU A 168 -6.26 -7.13 -3.82
N LEU A 169 -6.27 -8.32 -3.21
CA LEU A 169 -5.85 -8.52 -1.82
C LEU A 169 -4.35 -8.25 -1.64
N ARG A 170 -3.50 -8.70 -2.58
CA ARG A 170 -2.06 -8.41 -2.54
C ARG A 170 -1.77 -6.92 -2.66
N ALA A 171 -2.45 -6.23 -3.58
CA ALA A 171 -2.35 -4.78 -3.70
C ALA A 171 -2.79 -4.08 -2.40
N ALA A 172 -3.91 -4.50 -1.81
CA ALA A 172 -4.40 -3.95 -0.56
C ALA A 172 -3.42 -4.16 0.62
N ILE A 173 -2.77 -5.33 0.70
CA ILE A 173 -1.74 -5.61 1.73
C ILE A 173 -0.59 -4.63 1.62
N VAL A 174 -0.06 -4.41 0.40
CA VAL A 174 1.02 -3.43 0.19
C VAL A 174 0.58 -2.03 0.62
N MET A 175 -0.63 -1.64 0.27
CA MET A 175 -1.20 -0.33 0.63
C MET A 175 -1.39 -0.14 2.14
N THR A 176 -1.47 -1.21 2.94
CA THR A 176 -1.61 -1.07 4.39
C THR A 176 -0.43 -0.39 5.07
N ALA A 177 0.76 -0.47 4.46
CA ALA A 177 1.94 0.25 4.94
C ALA A 177 1.78 1.77 4.85
N ILE A 178 0.86 2.26 4.00
CA ILE A 178 0.59 3.69 3.77
C ILE A 178 -0.70 4.11 4.49
N GLU A 179 -1.85 3.50 4.16
CA GLU A 179 -3.19 3.91 4.62
C GLU A 179 -3.71 3.12 5.84
N GLY A 180 -2.86 2.26 6.43
CA GLY A 180 -3.29 1.38 7.51
C GLY A 180 -4.27 0.31 7.02
N VAL A 181 -5.25 -0.07 7.84
CA VAL A 181 -6.12 -1.24 7.56
C VAL A 181 -7.19 -0.96 6.50
N LYS A 182 -7.39 0.31 6.15
CA LYS A 182 -8.51 0.75 5.32
C LYS A 182 -8.54 0.06 3.94
N PRO A 183 -7.44 0.01 3.16
CA PRO A 183 -7.45 -0.66 1.85
C PRO A 183 -7.81 -2.13 1.94
N LEU A 184 -7.33 -2.82 2.98
CA LEU A 184 -7.64 -4.23 3.20
C LEU A 184 -9.12 -4.45 3.52
N ARG A 185 -9.72 -3.60 4.35
CA ARG A 185 -11.16 -3.67 4.65
C ARG A 185 -12.00 -3.42 3.41
N GLU A 186 -11.61 -2.46 2.58
CA GLU A 186 -12.29 -2.15 1.33
C GLU A 186 -12.19 -3.31 0.33
N ALA A 187 -10.99 -3.88 0.16
CA ALA A 187 -10.77 -5.04 -0.69
C ALA A 187 -11.59 -6.26 -0.24
N VAL A 188 -11.64 -6.56 1.07
CA VAL A 188 -12.46 -7.66 1.61
C VAL A 188 -13.95 -7.41 1.39
N ARG A 189 -14.44 -6.19 1.66
CA ARG A 189 -15.87 -5.86 1.43
C ARG A 189 -16.24 -6.00 -0.04
N LYS A 190 -15.37 -5.53 -0.93
CA LYS A 190 -15.56 -5.68 -2.37
C LYS A 190 -15.55 -7.15 -2.76
N ALA A 191 -14.58 -7.94 -2.29
CA ALA A 191 -14.49 -9.37 -2.56
C ALA A 191 -15.76 -10.13 -2.15
N VAL A 192 -16.28 -9.86 -0.94
CA VAL A 192 -17.53 -10.47 -0.45
C VAL A 192 -18.72 -10.06 -1.31
N SER A 193 -18.81 -8.78 -1.69
CA SER A 193 -19.85 -8.31 -2.59
C SER A 193 -19.78 -9.00 -3.95
N ASP A 194 -18.59 -9.03 -4.56
CA ASP A 194 -18.36 -9.62 -5.88
C ASP A 194 -18.64 -11.13 -5.85
N ALA A 195 -18.32 -11.82 -4.75
CA ALA A 195 -18.58 -13.25 -4.60
C ALA A 195 -20.07 -13.58 -4.72
N HIS A 196 -20.94 -12.73 -4.15
CA HIS A 196 -22.39 -12.90 -4.27
C HIS A 196 -22.90 -12.75 -5.71
N PHE A 197 -22.25 -11.93 -6.54
CA PHE A 197 -22.66 -11.75 -7.94
C PHE A 197 -22.09 -12.84 -8.87
N GLU A 198 -20.90 -13.35 -8.56
CA GLU A 198 -20.23 -14.36 -9.37
C GLU A 198 -20.72 -15.78 -9.04
N GLU A 199 -21.33 -15.99 -7.87
CA GLU A 199 -21.86 -17.28 -7.41
C GLU A 199 -22.81 -17.93 -8.44
N ASP A 200 -23.75 -17.17 -9.00
CA ASP A 200 -24.72 -17.68 -9.98
C ASP A 200 -24.05 -18.04 -11.31
N SER A 201 -23.05 -17.25 -11.73
CA SER A 201 -22.28 -17.50 -12.96
C SER A 201 -21.40 -18.76 -12.81
N ILE A 202 -20.74 -18.93 -11.67
CA ILE A 202 -19.90 -20.10 -11.38
C ILE A 202 -20.73 -21.37 -11.26
N LYS A 203 -21.91 -21.31 -10.62
CA LYS A 203 -22.85 -22.45 -10.57
C LYS A 203 -23.34 -22.86 -11.96
N ALA A 204 -23.63 -21.88 -12.83
CA ALA A 204 -24.02 -22.15 -14.21
C ALA A 204 -22.89 -22.79 -15.03
N GLU A 205 -21.64 -22.35 -14.84
CA GLU A 205 -20.47 -22.99 -15.48
C GLU A 205 -20.27 -24.44 -15.01
N LEU A 206 -20.43 -24.71 -13.70
CA LEU A 206 -20.30 -26.06 -13.13
C LEU A 206 -21.39 -27.01 -13.67
N ALA A 207 -22.64 -26.55 -13.73
CA ALA A 207 -23.74 -27.32 -14.30
C ALA A 207 -23.53 -27.62 -15.80
N GLY A 208 -23.02 -26.65 -16.57
CA GLY A 208 -22.70 -26.84 -17.98
C GLY A 208 -21.46 -27.71 -18.24
N ALA A 209 -20.56 -27.82 -17.26
CA ALA A 209 -19.40 -28.73 -17.31
C ALA A 209 -19.79 -30.19 -17.01
N GLU A 210 -20.78 -30.43 -16.14
CA GLU A 210 -21.33 -31.76 -15.87
C GLU A 210 -22.16 -32.33 -17.04
N GLU A 211 -22.74 -31.47 -17.89
CA GLU A 211 -23.54 -31.87 -19.07
C GLU A 211 -22.72 -32.23 -20.32
N ARG A 212 -21.38 -32.10 -20.31
CA ARG A 212 -20.51 -32.56 -21.40
C ARG A 212 -19.98 -33.96 -21.07
N PRO A 213 -20.63 -35.05 -21.51
CA PRO A 213 -20.02 -36.37 -21.42
C PRO A 213 -18.74 -36.37 -22.25
N GLU A 214 -17.69 -36.98 -21.70
CA GLU A 214 -16.44 -37.27 -22.37
C GLU A 214 -16.70 -37.85 -23.77
N VAL A 215 -16.10 -37.23 -24.80
CA VAL A 215 -16.04 -37.76 -26.17
C VAL A 215 -14.66 -38.35 -26.40
#